data_AF-A0A1G6PN19-F1
#
_entry.id   AF-A0A1G6PN19-F1
#
_cell.length_a   1.000
_cell.length_b   1.000
_cell.length_c   1.000
_cell.angle_alpha   90.00
_cell.angle_beta   90.00
_cell.angle_gamma   90.00
#
_symmetry.space_group_name_H-M   'P 1'
#
loop_
_entity.id
_entity.type
_entity.pdbx_description
1 polymer ?
#
loop_
_entity_poly.entity_id
_entity_poly.type
_entity_poly.pdbx_seq_one_letter_code
_entity_poly.pdbx_strand_id
1 'polypeptide(L)'
;MSGPSLEREHSHRSIHNGAFREARSLTDLLRRLHGERRTEEVHEVADALIEHWEKRILAHAQAEEEGLFPKKVERNPELAPVVHMMKRDHDLMRQLLDEIKVKWKQSGVNYEVFARFEALLLINRIHSRQEERDLL
;
A
#
# COMPACT_ATOMS: atom_id res chain seq x y z
N MET A 1 -2.36 -0.19 19.47
CA MET A 1 -3.50 -1.10 19.74
C MET A 1 -4.35 -1.20 18.48
N SER A 2 -4.47 -2.40 17.91
CA SER A 2 -5.37 -2.69 16.78
C SER A 2 -6.83 -2.46 17.21
N GLY A 3 -7.54 -1.56 16.52
CA GLY A 3 -8.93 -1.22 16.82
C GLY A 3 -9.93 -2.25 16.29
N PRO A 4 -11.19 -2.26 16.77
CA PRO A 4 -12.22 -3.24 16.40
C PRO A 4 -12.55 -3.27 14.89
N SER A 5 -12.18 -2.22 14.14
CA SER A 5 -12.34 -2.14 12.69
C SER A 5 -11.43 -3.09 11.91
N LEU A 6 -10.29 -3.51 12.47
CA LEU A 6 -9.35 -4.42 11.80
C LEU A 6 -9.87 -5.87 11.73
N GLU A 7 -10.71 -6.28 12.67
CA GLU A 7 -11.23 -7.65 12.77
C GLU A 7 -12.58 -7.84 12.06
N ARG A 8 -13.24 -6.77 11.62
CA ARG A 8 -14.54 -6.82 10.95
C ARG A 8 -14.36 -6.73 9.43
N GLU A 9 -14.74 -7.77 8.70
CA GLU A 9 -14.57 -7.88 7.25
C GLU A 9 -15.02 -6.62 6.49
N HIS A 10 -16.25 -6.14 6.73
CA HIS A 10 -16.77 -4.95 6.04
C HIS A 10 -15.94 -3.69 6.33
N SER A 11 -15.53 -3.47 7.58
CA SER A 11 -14.73 -2.31 7.97
C SER A 11 -13.34 -2.38 7.37
N HIS A 12 -12.73 -3.56 7.42
CA HIS A 12 -11.40 -3.82 6.88
C HIS A 12 -11.36 -3.62 5.36
N ARG A 13 -12.30 -4.25 4.63
CA ARG A 13 -12.50 -4.05 3.19
C ARG A 13 -12.75 -2.59 2.81
N SER A 14 -13.46 -1.83 3.67
CA SER A 14 -13.66 -0.40 3.44
C SER A 14 -12.36 0.40 3.52
N ILE A 15 -11.45 0.04 4.45
CA ILE A 15 -10.13 0.66 4.58
C ILE A 15 -9.29 0.37 3.34
N HIS A 16 -9.22 -0.90 2.92
CA HIS A 16 -8.53 -1.30 1.68
C HIS A 16 -9.02 -0.54 0.46
N ASN A 17 -10.33 -0.51 0.24
CA ASN A 17 -10.90 0.17 -0.93
C ASN A 17 -10.68 1.68 -0.90
N GLY A 18 -10.81 2.30 0.28
CA GLY A 18 -10.57 3.74 0.43
C GLY A 18 -9.13 4.12 0.11
N ALA A 19 -8.18 3.47 0.78
CA ALA A 19 -6.76 3.73 0.60
C ALA A 19 -6.30 3.44 -0.84
N PHE A 20 -6.77 2.33 -1.44
CA PHE A 20 -6.43 2.00 -2.83
C PHE A 20 -6.95 3.02 -3.84
N ARG A 21 -8.21 3.46 -3.71
CA ARG A 21 -8.82 4.44 -4.65
C ARG A 21 -8.08 5.77 -4.62
N GLU A 22 -7.69 6.23 -3.45
CA GLU A 22 -6.93 7.47 -3.29
C GLU A 22 -5.52 7.33 -3.86
N ALA A 23 -4.80 6.23 -3.56
CA ALA A 23 -3.48 5.96 -4.13
C ALA A 23 -3.51 5.94 -5.67
N ARG A 24 -4.54 5.30 -6.26
CA ARG A 24 -4.75 5.28 -7.70
C ARG A 24 -5.01 6.67 -8.26
N SER A 25 -5.89 7.44 -7.62
CA SER A 25 -6.25 8.79 -8.08
C SER A 25 -5.05 9.73 -8.07
N LEU A 26 -4.22 9.66 -7.03
CA LEU A 26 -2.96 10.40 -6.93
C LEU A 26 -1.94 9.95 -7.98
N THR A 27 -1.85 8.65 -8.27
CA THR A 27 -0.99 8.12 -9.35
C THR A 27 -1.41 8.63 -10.72
N ASP A 28 -2.72 8.64 -11.02
CA ASP A 28 -3.27 9.16 -12.26
C ASP A 28 -3.06 10.68 -12.39
N LEU A 29 -3.22 11.43 -11.28
CA LEU A 29 -2.95 12.86 -11.24
C LEU A 29 -1.47 13.16 -11.49
N LEU A 30 -0.56 12.42 -10.85
CA LEU A 30 0.88 12.57 -11.02
C LEU A 30 1.29 12.37 -12.49
N ARG A 31 0.75 11.32 -13.13
CA ARG A 31 0.99 11.03 -14.55
C ARG A 31 0.51 12.19 -15.43
N ARG A 32 -0.68 12.71 -15.17
CA ARG A 32 -1.25 13.82 -15.94
C ARG A 32 -0.38 15.09 -15.83
N LEU A 33 -0.06 15.52 -14.60
CA LEU A 33 0.73 16.73 -14.36
C LEU A 33 2.15 16.62 -14.95
N HIS A 34 2.75 15.43 -14.88
CA HIS A 34 4.04 15.18 -15.51
C HIS A 34 3.97 15.32 -17.04
N GLY A 35 2.93 14.80 -17.68
CA GLY A 35 2.68 14.98 -19.11
C GLY A 35 2.44 16.44 -19.51
N GLU A 36 1.79 17.22 -18.63
CA GLU A 36 1.56 18.66 -18.78
C GLU A 36 2.80 19.53 -18.46
N ARG A 37 3.93 18.92 -18.04
CA ARG A 37 5.17 19.62 -17.61
C ARG A 37 4.97 20.61 -16.46
N ARG A 38 4.01 20.33 -15.58
CA ARG A 38 3.66 21.13 -14.40
C ARG A 38 4.57 20.78 -13.22
N THR A 39 5.83 21.22 -13.29
CA THR A 39 6.92 20.72 -12.44
C THR A 39 6.70 20.95 -10.95
N GLU A 40 6.18 22.09 -10.53
CA GLU A 40 5.92 22.37 -9.10
C GLU A 40 4.84 21.43 -8.56
N GLU A 41 3.71 21.32 -9.28
CA GLU A 41 2.59 20.48 -8.88
C GLU A 41 2.93 18.97 -8.93
N VAL A 42 3.85 18.57 -9.83
CA VAL A 42 4.38 17.20 -9.84
C VAL A 42 5.11 16.88 -8.54
N HIS A 43 5.88 17.82 -7.98
CA HIS A 43 6.57 17.58 -6.71
C HIS A 43 5.58 17.42 -5.56
N GLU A 44 4.59 18.32 -5.46
CA GLU A 44 3.58 18.25 -4.41
C GLU A 44 2.77 16.95 -4.46
N VAL A 45 2.36 16.51 -5.66
CA VAL A 45 1.59 15.27 -5.81
C VAL A 45 2.44 14.03 -5.58
N ALA A 46 3.73 14.04 -5.97
CA ALA A 46 4.63 12.93 -5.68
C ALA A 46 4.84 12.75 -4.17
N ASP A 47 5.08 13.85 -3.45
CA ASP A 47 5.25 13.81 -1.99
C ASP A 47 3.94 13.39 -1.29
N ALA A 48 2.79 13.90 -1.72
CA ALA A 48 1.48 13.48 -1.20
C ALA A 48 1.19 12.00 -1.45
N LEU A 49 1.56 11.48 -2.63
CA LEU A 49 1.39 10.07 -2.96
C LEU A 49 2.30 9.17 -2.10
N ILE A 50 3.57 9.56 -1.89
CA ILE A 50 4.48 8.83 -0.98
C ILE A 50 3.90 8.83 0.44
N GLU A 51 3.49 10.00 0.93
CA GLU A 51 2.89 10.14 2.27
C GLU A 51 1.65 9.26 2.43
N HIS A 52 0.79 9.20 1.41
CA HIS A 52 -0.40 8.35 1.41
C HIS A 52 -0.04 6.86 1.55
N TRP A 53 0.95 6.38 0.81
CA TRP A 53 1.44 5.01 0.94
C TRP A 53 1.98 4.73 2.35
N GLU A 54 2.80 5.63 2.91
CA GLU A 54 3.38 5.46 4.25
C GLU A 54 2.31 5.48 5.35
N LYS A 55 1.45 6.51 5.36
CA LYS A 55 0.53 6.79 6.47
C LYS A 55 -0.79 6.06 6.40
N ARG A 56 -1.19 5.55 5.23
CA ARG A 56 -2.49 4.87 5.05
C ARG A 56 -2.31 3.39 4.80
N ILE A 57 -1.56 3.01 3.77
CA ILE A 57 -1.47 1.62 3.35
C ILE A 57 -0.46 0.85 4.21
N LEU A 58 0.78 1.34 4.30
CA LEU A 58 1.83 0.65 5.08
C LEU A 58 1.59 0.74 6.59
N ALA A 59 0.98 1.82 7.08
CA ALA A 59 0.56 1.91 8.47
C ALA A 59 -0.55 0.88 8.83
N HIS A 60 -1.47 0.62 7.89
CA HIS A 60 -2.50 -0.40 8.04
C HIS A 60 -1.87 -1.80 8.03
N ALA A 61 -1.00 -2.08 7.06
CA ALA A 61 -0.19 -3.30 6.99
C ALA A 61 0.60 -3.57 8.29
N GLN A 62 1.21 -2.54 8.87
CA GLN A 62 1.90 -2.64 10.15
C GLN A 62 0.94 -3.04 11.28
N ALA A 63 -0.26 -2.45 11.33
CA ALA A 63 -1.25 -2.75 12.36
C ALA A 63 -1.80 -4.18 12.26
N GLU A 64 -1.86 -4.75 11.05
CA GLU A 64 -2.19 -6.16 10.84
C GLU A 64 -1.08 -7.07 11.36
N GLU A 65 0.17 -6.79 10.99
CA GLU A 65 1.33 -7.57 11.40
C GLU A 65 1.52 -7.62 12.92
N GLU A 66 1.30 -6.50 13.60
CA GLU A 66 1.43 -6.39 15.05
C GLU A 66 0.18 -6.90 15.81
N GLY A 67 -0.97 -6.97 15.13
CA GLY A 67 -2.27 -7.14 15.76
C GLY A 67 -3.08 -8.29 15.22
N LEU A 68 -3.55 -8.17 13.98
CA LEU A 68 -4.49 -9.12 13.37
C LEU A 68 -3.82 -10.48 13.13
N PHE A 69 -2.64 -10.50 12.51
CA PHE A 69 -1.97 -11.73 12.08
C PHE A 69 -1.58 -12.65 13.23
N PRO A 70 -0.96 -12.19 14.33
CA PRO A 70 -0.66 -13.06 15.47
C PRO A 70 -1.92 -13.70 16.05
N LYS A 71 -3.00 -12.93 16.21
CA LYS A 71 -4.29 -13.43 16.70
C LYS A 71 -4.91 -14.50 15.78
N LYS A 72 -4.77 -14.35 14.45
CA LYS A 72 -5.27 -15.34 13.48
C LYS A 72 -4.49 -16.65 13.58
N VAL A 73 -3.16 -16.59 13.70
CA VAL A 73 -2.31 -17.78 13.86
C VAL A 73 -2.52 -18.44 15.22
N GLU A 74 -2.66 -17.68 16.30
CA GLU A 74 -2.96 -18.23 17.63
C GLU A 74 -4.28 -19.00 17.64
N ARG A 75 -5.31 -18.51 16.93
CA ARG A 75 -6.62 -19.18 16.81
C ARG A 75 -6.60 -20.36 15.85
N ASN A 76 -5.80 -20.29 14.79
CA ASN A 76 -5.65 -21.34 13.79
C ASN A 76 -4.20 -21.39 13.27
N PRO A 77 -3.35 -22.27 13.84
CA PRO A 77 -1.95 -22.39 13.44
C PRO A 77 -1.72 -22.72 11.96
N GLU A 78 -2.69 -23.36 11.29
CA GLU A 78 -2.62 -23.68 9.86
C GLU A 78 -2.62 -22.44 8.96
N LEU A 79 -2.97 -21.25 9.49
CA LEU A 79 -2.89 -19.98 8.77
C LEU A 79 -1.48 -19.39 8.71
N ALA A 80 -0.50 -19.97 9.42
CA ALA A 80 0.87 -19.45 9.45
C ALA A 80 1.51 -19.28 8.06
N PRO A 81 1.35 -20.20 7.08
CA PRO A 81 1.86 -20.01 5.73
C PRO A 81 1.20 -18.85 4.98
N VAL A 82 -0.12 -18.67 5.14
CA VAL A 82 -0.87 -17.56 4.52
C VAL A 82 -0.39 -16.23 5.08
N VAL A 83 -0.30 -16.12 6.41
CA VAL A 83 0.21 -14.92 7.08
C VAL A 83 1.64 -14.60 6.66
N HIS A 84 2.50 -15.62 6.50
CA HIS A 84 3.85 -15.40 6.01
C HIS A 84 3.87 -14.78 4.60
N MET A 85 2.99 -15.23 3.71
CA MET A 85 2.83 -14.62 2.38
C MET A 85 2.32 -13.17 2.47
N MET A 86 1.35 -12.88 3.34
CA MET A 86 0.83 -11.52 3.51
C MET A 86 1.93 -10.55 3.98
N LYS A 87 2.75 -10.96 4.95
CA LYS A 87 3.92 -10.19 5.39
C LYS A 87 4.94 -9.98 4.29
N ARG A 88 5.15 -11.00 3.44
CA ARG A 88 6.06 -10.88 2.30
C ARG A 88 5.58 -9.81 1.31
N ASP A 89 4.28 -9.74 1.03
CA ASP A 89 3.72 -8.70 0.17
C ASP A 89 3.89 -7.30 0.77
N HIS A 90 3.71 -7.15 2.09
CA HIS A 90 4.00 -5.90 2.79
C HIS A 90 5.46 -5.46 2.62
N ASP A 91 6.40 -6.41 2.77
CA ASP A 91 7.82 -6.12 2.59
C ASP A 91 8.16 -5.70 1.15
N LEU A 92 7.54 -6.33 0.14
CA LEU A 92 7.69 -5.91 -1.25
C LEU A 92 7.18 -4.49 -1.46
N MET A 93 6.04 -4.13 -0.86
CA MET A 93 5.51 -2.77 -0.93
C MET A 93 6.44 -1.75 -0.24
N ARG A 94 6.99 -2.07 0.94
CA ARG A 94 7.99 -1.22 1.62
C ARG A 94 9.22 -1.00 0.75
N GLN A 95 9.77 -2.06 0.16
CA GLN A 95 10.95 -1.99 -0.71
C GLN A 95 10.72 -1.10 -1.94
N LEU A 96 9.59 -1.28 -2.63
CA LEU A 96 9.25 -0.47 -3.80
C LEU A 96 9.07 1.01 -3.44
N LEU A 97 8.47 1.31 -2.28
CA LEU A 97 8.31 2.69 -1.83
C LEU A 97 9.64 3.36 -1.49
N ASP A 98 10.57 2.62 -0.87
CA ASP A 98 11.93 3.13 -0.63
C ASP A 98 12.70 3.35 -1.94
N GLU A 99 12.57 2.45 -2.91
CA GLU A 99 13.14 2.67 -4.26
C GLU A 99 12.55 3.91 -4.94
N ILE A 100 11.23 4.14 -4.83
CA ILE A 100 10.57 5.35 -5.33
C ILE A 100 11.19 6.59 -4.69
N LYS A 101 11.29 6.64 -3.36
CA LYS A 101 11.86 7.77 -2.62
C LYS A 101 13.28 8.10 -3.04
N VAL A 102 14.11 7.08 -3.28
CA VAL A 102 15.48 7.26 -3.76
C VAL A 102 15.48 7.84 -5.18
N LYS A 103 14.74 7.22 -6.11
CA LYS A 103 14.73 7.62 -7.52
C LYS A 103 14.11 9.00 -7.74
N TRP A 104 13.04 9.27 -7.02
CA TRP A 104 12.37 10.57 -6.97
C TRP A 104 13.36 11.69 -6.62
N LYS A 105 14.10 11.53 -5.51
CA LYS A 105 15.09 12.52 -5.07
C LYS A 105 16.28 12.67 -6.02
N GLN A 106 16.67 11.59 -6.71
CA GLN A 106 17.83 11.61 -7.61
C GLN A 106 17.52 12.22 -8.98
N SER A 107 16.34 11.94 -9.53
CA SER A 107 16.06 12.15 -10.96
C SER A 107 14.68 12.74 -11.24
N GLY A 108 13.94 13.15 -10.20
CA GLY A 108 12.56 13.57 -10.32
C GLY A 108 11.63 12.44 -10.72
N VAL A 109 10.40 12.80 -11.08
CA VAL A 109 9.39 11.85 -11.54
C VAL A 109 9.74 11.52 -12.98
N ASN A 110 9.88 10.24 -13.25
CA ASN A 110 10.17 9.70 -14.57
C ASN A 110 9.52 8.31 -14.72
N TYR A 111 9.78 7.65 -15.85
CA TYR A 111 9.24 6.33 -16.14
C TYR A 111 9.49 5.30 -15.02
N GLU A 112 10.69 5.30 -14.43
CA GLU A 112 11.05 4.32 -13.40
C GLU A 112 10.28 4.54 -12.08
N VAL A 113 9.98 5.79 -11.75
CA VAL A 113 9.12 6.15 -10.60
C VAL A 113 7.69 5.71 -10.87
N PHE A 114 7.15 5.98 -12.07
CA PHE A 114 5.80 5.55 -12.44
C PHE A 114 5.63 4.04 -12.44
N ALA A 115 6.59 3.30 -13.00
CA ALA A 115 6.54 1.84 -13.06
C ALA A 115 6.42 1.23 -11.66
N ARG A 116 7.05 1.83 -10.65
CA ARG A 116 6.99 1.36 -9.26
C ARG A 116 5.68 1.70 -8.58
N PHE A 117 5.12 2.89 -8.79
CA PHE A 117 3.78 3.22 -8.28
C PHE A 117 2.71 2.29 -8.88
N GLU A 118 2.81 1.98 -10.17
CA GLU A 118 1.92 1.00 -10.81
C GLU A 118 2.10 -0.41 -10.23
N ALA A 119 3.35 -0.84 -10.00
CA ALA A 119 3.62 -2.10 -9.33
C ALA A 119 3.02 -2.16 -7.91
N LEU A 120 3.16 -1.08 -7.12
CA LEU A 120 2.54 -0.97 -5.80
C LEU A 120 1.02 -1.12 -5.85
N LEU A 121 0.34 -0.45 -6.80
CA LEU A 121 -1.10 -0.59 -6.97
C LEU A 121 -1.50 -2.04 -7.29
N LEU A 122 -0.77 -2.71 -8.18
CA LEU A 122 -1.05 -4.08 -8.55
C LEU A 122 -0.85 -5.05 -7.37
N ILE A 123 0.27 -4.93 -6.66
CA ILE A 123 0.57 -5.75 -5.48
C ILE A 123 -0.51 -5.54 -4.42
N ASN A 124 -0.77 -4.29 -4.02
CA ASN A 124 -1.77 -3.97 -3.00
C ASN A 124 -3.16 -4.54 -3.36
N ARG A 125 -3.57 -4.43 -4.62
CA ARG A 125 -4.87 -4.96 -5.05
C ARG A 125 -4.96 -6.48 -4.94
N ILE A 126 -3.90 -7.19 -5.31
CA ILE A 126 -3.84 -8.66 -5.23
C ILE A 126 -3.83 -9.08 -3.76
N HIS A 127 -2.93 -8.45 -2.98
CA HIS A 127 -2.76 -8.64 -1.56
C HIS A 127 -4.08 -8.45 -0.79
N SER A 128 -4.71 -7.28 -0.86
CA SER A 128 -5.94 -6.97 -0.12
C SER A 128 -7.07 -7.95 -0.43
N ARG A 129 -7.22 -8.39 -1.68
CA ARG A 129 -8.25 -9.38 -2.06
C ARG A 129 -7.96 -10.77 -1.52
N GLN A 130 -6.68 -11.13 -1.45
CA GLN A 130 -6.27 -12.41 -0.94
C GLN A 130 -6.43 -12.46 0.58
N GLU A 131 -6.00 -11.42 1.29
CA GLU A 131 -6.21 -11.28 2.73
C GLU A 131 -7.70 -11.34 3.08
N GLU A 132 -8.54 -10.55 2.41
CA GLU A 132 -9.99 -10.53 2.65
C GLU A 132 -10.66 -11.89 2.43
N ARG A 133 -10.09 -12.75 1.58
CA ARG A 133 -10.63 -14.08 1.28
C ARG A 133 -10.13 -15.14 2.26
N ASP A 134 -8.85 -15.08 2.60
CA ASP A 134 -8.16 -16.16 3.32
C ASP A 134 -8.13 -15.92 4.84
N LEU A 135 -8.22 -14.65 5.28
CA LEU A 135 -8.07 -14.27 6.68
C LEU A 135 -9.30 -13.60 7.30
N LEU A 136 -10.29 -13.15 6.54
CA LEU A 136 -11.49 -12.47 7.08
C LEU A 136 -12.77 -13.27 6.81
#